data_AF-A0AAE1NTR0-F1
#
_entry.id   AF-A0AAE1NTR0-F1
#
_cell.length_a   1.000
_cell.length_b   1.000
_cell.length_c   1.000
_cell.angle_alpha   90.00
_cell.angle_beta   90.00
_cell.angle_gamma   90.00
#
_symmetry.space_group_name_H-M   'P 1'
#
loop_
_entity.id
_entity.type
_entity.pdbx_description
1 polymer ?
#
loop_
_entity_poly.entity_id
_entity_poly.type
_entity_poly.pdbx_seq_one_letter_code
_entity_poly.pdbx_strand_id
1 'polypeptide(L)'
;MDEPQVNISYLKGKLTYHSEQNGLKRYLIQTKVELRNEENCTQILSIGKPNNLPIKCVLLLGETGAGKTTVVNGVINYLYGVGYHDNYRLCVKEELVSTGPATGVERMETESQTDYISMYILYHQRGMKYKCNFVVIDTPGLADTRRMQHQNNVMKHVEEFLTMDYGIDSLHCIGLVAKANINRDFSFQKEILNEVVVLLGNNVPEITNLFATFAVEKKVVDQIVRNRLQE
;
A
#
# COMPACT_ATOMS: atom_id res chain seq x y z
N MET A 1 14.22 -24.11 18.40
CA MET A 1 13.53 -23.57 17.20
C MET A 1 12.72 -22.42 17.76
N ASP A 2 13.31 -21.24 17.76
CA ASP A 2 12.82 -20.16 18.62
C ASP A 2 11.92 -19.25 17.80
N GLU A 3 10.63 -19.26 18.15
CA GLU A 3 9.66 -18.26 17.70
C GLU A 3 10.14 -16.86 18.19
N PRO A 4 10.21 -15.84 17.32
CA PRO A 4 10.75 -14.53 17.70
C PRO A 4 9.85 -13.81 18.74
N GLN A 5 10.48 -13.18 19.74
CA GLN A 5 9.83 -12.40 20.81
C GLN A 5 9.39 -10.99 20.35
N VAL A 6 8.49 -10.94 19.37
CA VAL A 6 7.49 -9.86 19.28
C VAL A 6 6.16 -10.56 19.52
N ASN A 7 5.32 -10.06 20.42
CA ASN A 7 4.10 -10.75 20.86
C ASN A 7 2.99 -10.72 19.79
N ILE A 8 3.27 -11.19 18.57
CA ILE A 8 2.30 -11.50 17.51
C ILE A 8 1.61 -12.84 17.75
N SER A 9 1.62 -13.35 18.99
CA SER A 9 0.91 -14.58 19.37
C SER A 9 -0.58 -14.53 19.00
N TYR A 10 -1.17 -13.34 18.96
CA TYR A 10 -2.54 -13.09 18.53
C TYR A 10 -2.77 -13.20 17.00
N LEU A 11 -1.69 -13.28 16.22
CA LEU A 11 -1.68 -13.62 14.79
C LEU A 11 -1.36 -15.11 14.54
N LYS A 12 -1.06 -15.90 15.58
CA LYS A 12 -0.81 -17.34 15.44
C LYS A 12 -2.01 -18.03 14.78
N GLY A 13 -1.74 -18.84 13.76
CA GLY A 13 -2.76 -19.49 12.92
C GLY A 13 -3.40 -18.59 11.85
N LYS A 14 -3.04 -17.31 11.76
CA LYS A 14 -3.50 -16.36 10.73
C LYS A 14 -2.39 -15.95 9.75
N LEU A 15 -1.23 -16.57 9.86
CA LEU A 15 -0.06 -16.30 9.03
C LEU A 15 0.30 -17.54 8.24
N THR A 16 0.58 -17.39 6.96
CA THR A 16 1.12 -18.45 6.10
C THR A 16 2.52 -18.06 5.68
N TYR A 17 3.51 -18.93 5.92
CA TYR A 17 4.86 -18.72 5.41
C TYR A 17 4.82 -18.65 3.88
N HIS A 18 5.52 -17.68 3.30
CA HIS A 18 5.55 -17.47 1.86
C HIS A 18 6.96 -17.64 1.28
N SER A 19 7.92 -16.87 1.77
CA SER A 19 9.29 -16.92 1.26
C SER A 19 10.29 -16.43 2.29
N GLU A 20 11.57 -16.68 2.02
CA GLU A 20 12.69 -16.14 2.77
C GLU A 20 13.77 -15.75 1.78
N GLN A 21 14.32 -14.54 1.93
CA GLN A 21 15.41 -14.05 1.10
C GLN A 21 16.39 -13.29 1.98
N ASN A 22 17.68 -13.64 1.91
CA ASN A 22 18.75 -13.03 2.72
C ASN A 22 18.44 -13.02 4.23
N GLY A 23 17.79 -14.07 4.74
CA GLY A 23 17.39 -14.18 6.15
C GLY A 23 16.16 -13.37 6.55
N LEU A 24 15.52 -12.68 5.62
CA LEU A 24 14.25 -11.97 5.84
C LEU A 24 13.07 -12.85 5.40
N LYS A 25 12.26 -13.28 6.37
CA LYS A 25 11.07 -14.10 6.16
C LYS A 25 9.87 -13.25 5.78
N ARG A 26 9.04 -13.73 4.86
CA ARG A 26 7.77 -13.10 4.50
C ARG A 26 6.62 -14.03 4.84
N TYR A 27 5.63 -13.49 5.54
CA TYR A 27 4.42 -14.18 5.93
C TYR A 27 3.21 -13.48 5.32
N LEU A 28 2.37 -14.26 4.66
CA LEU A 28 1.07 -13.79 4.21
C LEU A 28 0.14 -13.68 5.40
N ILE A 29 -0.43 -12.49 5.61
CA ILE A 29 -1.50 -12.30 6.57
C ILE A 29 -2.81 -12.76 5.95
N GLN A 30 -3.54 -13.60 6.69
CA GLN A 30 -4.85 -14.09 6.25
C GLN A 30 -5.85 -12.93 6.24
N THR A 31 -6.39 -12.66 5.06
CA THR A 31 -7.49 -11.72 4.85
C THR A 31 -8.80 -12.50 4.68
N LYS A 32 -9.91 -11.90 5.12
CA LYS A 32 -11.26 -12.35 4.78
C LYS A 32 -11.82 -11.42 3.70
N VAL A 33 -12.34 -11.99 2.62
CA VAL A 33 -13.08 -11.21 1.61
C VAL A 33 -14.45 -10.88 2.18
N GLU A 34 -14.71 -9.59 2.41
CA GLU A 34 -16.02 -9.10 2.84
C GLU A 34 -16.91 -8.80 1.63
N LEU A 35 -16.33 -8.21 0.59
CA LEU A 35 -17.00 -7.91 -0.66
C LEU A 35 -15.99 -8.00 -1.80
N ARG A 36 -16.45 -8.50 -2.95
CA ARG A 36 -15.68 -8.47 -4.19
C ARG A 36 -16.65 -8.29 -5.35
N ASN A 37 -16.37 -7.28 -6.17
CA ASN A 37 -17.15 -6.95 -7.34
C ASN A 37 -16.21 -6.97 -8.56
N GLU A 38 -16.44 -7.95 -9.44
CA GLU A 38 -15.64 -8.14 -10.65
C GLU A 38 -15.99 -7.13 -11.74
N GLU A 39 -17.24 -6.65 -11.80
CA GLU A 39 -17.68 -5.66 -12.80
C GLU A 39 -17.03 -4.31 -12.54
N ASN A 40 -16.98 -3.92 -11.26
CA ASN A 40 -16.37 -2.68 -10.82
C ASN A 40 -14.98 -2.92 -10.24
N CYS A 41 -14.22 -3.96 -10.63
CA CYS A 41 -12.86 -4.25 -10.13
C CYS A 41 -12.58 -3.73 -8.69
N THR A 42 -13.41 -4.11 -7.72
CA THR A 42 -13.36 -3.56 -6.36
C THR A 42 -13.45 -4.68 -5.36
N GLN A 43 -12.71 -4.55 -4.27
CA GLN A 43 -12.75 -5.55 -3.21
C GLN A 43 -12.50 -4.94 -1.83
N ILE A 44 -13.11 -5.57 -0.85
CA ILE A 44 -12.99 -5.25 0.56
C ILE A 44 -12.49 -6.48 1.29
N LEU A 45 -11.36 -6.31 1.92
CA LEU A 45 -10.63 -7.33 2.65
C LEU A 45 -10.55 -6.92 4.12
N SER A 46 -10.85 -7.83 5.04
CA SER A 46 -10.71 -7.57 6.46
C SER A 46 -9.61 -8.43 7.11
N ILE A 47 -8.99 -7.86 8.13
CA ILE A 47 -7.98 -8.49 8.97
C ILE A 47 -8.38 -8.30 10.43
N GLY A 48 -8.48 -9.41 11.17
CA GLY A 48 -8.89 -9.40 12.57
C GLY A 48 -10.41 -9.50 12.76
N LYS A 49 -10.85 -9.52 14.02
CA LYS A 49 -12.27 -9.61 14.38
C LYS A 49 -12.94 -8.23 14.34
N PRO A 50 -14.12 -8.10 13.69
CA PRO A 50 -14.88 -6.86 13.66
C PRO A 50 -15.18 -6.30 15.05
N ASN A 51 -15.20 -4.98 15.15
CA ASN A 51 -15.55 -4.23 16.36
C ASN A 51 -15.96 -2.80 16.01
N ASN A 52 -16.52 -2.07 16.97
CA ASN A 52 -17.08 -0.73 16.75
C ASN A 52 -16.12 0.40 17.15
N LEU A 53 -14.80 0.16 17.13
CA LEU A 53 -13.84 1.22 17.39
C LEU A 53 -13.79 2.23 16.23
N PRO A 54 -13.39 3.49 16.49
CA PRO A 54 -13.25 4.50 15.45
C PRO A 54 -12.33 4.04 14.32
N ILE A 55 -12.62 4.49 13.10
CA ILE A 55 -11.86 4.15 11.89
C ILE A 55 -10.96 5.32 11.50
N LYS A 56 -9.73 5.01 11.06
CA LYS A 56 -8.82 5.93 10.37
C LYS A 56 -8.56 5.44 8.96
N CYS A 57 -8.97 6.22 7.95
CA CYS A 57 -8.95 5.82 6.54
C CYS A 57 -7.86 6.57 5.75
N VAL A 58 -7.04 5.82 5.02
CA VAL A 58 -5.99 6.34 4.15
C VAL A 58 -6.26 5.89 2.71
N LEU A 59 -6.22 6.82 1.76
CA LEU A 59 -6.28 6.54 0.32
C LEU A 59 -4.86 6.65 -0.27
N LEU A 60 -4.40 5.63 -0.98
CA LEU A 60 -3.09 5.62 -1.63
C LEU A 60 -3.23 5.83 -3.12
N LEU A 61 -2.49 6.79 -3.68
CA LEU A 61 -2.50 7.14 -5.10
C LEU A 61 -1.08 7.21 -5.63
N GLY A 62 -0.91 7.04 -6.95
CA GLY A 62 0.41 7.10 -7.58
C GLY A 62 0.54 6.16 -8.75
N GLU A 63 1.69 6.24 -9.42
CA GLU A 63 1.94 5.55 -10.68
C GLU A 63 1.89 4.02 -10.58
N THR A 64 1.74 3.37 -11.73
CA THR A 64 1.95 1.93 -11.84
C THR A 64 3.36 1.55 -11.37
N GLY A 65 3.42 0.58 -10.46
CA GLY A 65 4.67 0.14 -9.84
C GLY A 65 5.28 1.14 -8.84
N ALA A 66 4.57 2.22 -8.45
CA ALA A 66 5.07 3.14 -7.43
C ALA A 66 5.19 2.52 -6.03
N GLY A 67 4.73 1.29 -5.82
CA GLY A 67 4.86 0.58 -4.55
C GLY A 67 3.76 0.88 -3.54
N LYS A 68 2.55 1.20 -4.00
CA LYS A 68 1.38 1.47 -3.13
C LYS A 68 1.05 0.27 -2.24
N THR A 69 0.97 -0.94 -2.80
CA THR A 69 0.80 -2.17 -2.03
C THR A 69 1.94 -2.41 -1.04
N THR A 70 3.17 -2.00 -1.37
CA THR A 70 4.29 -2.05 -0.41
C THR A 70 4.08 -1.08 0.75
N VAL A 71 3.48 0.10 0.51
CA VAL A 71 3.05 1.01 1.59
C VAL A 71 1.95 0.37 2.44
N VAL A 72 0.97 -0.32 1.85
CA VAL A 72 -0.05 -1.09 2.60
C VAL A 72 0.63 -2.07 3.57
N ASN A 73 1.62 -2.83 3.09
CA ASN A 73 2.36 -3.76 3.93
C ASN A 73 3.19 -3.04 4.99
N GLY A 74 3.83 -1.91 4.67
CA GLY A 74 4.51 -1.07 5.66
C GLY A 74 3.59 -0.62 6.79
N VAL A 75 2.37 -0.18 6.45
CA VAL A 75 1.34 0.22 7.42
C VAL A 75 0.93 -0.97 8.29
N ILE A 76 0.64 -2.13 7.69
CA ILE A 76 0.32 -3.37 8.42
C ILE A 76 1.44 -3.72 9.41
N ASN A 77 2.68 -3.78 8.96
CA ASN A 77 3.83 -4.11 9.80
C ASN A 77 3.96 -3.11 10.97
N TYR A 78 3.84 -1.81 10.70
CA TYR A 78 3.91 -0.78 11.73
C TYR A 78 2.80 -0.90 12.78
N LEU A 79 1.56 -1.17 12.35
CA LEU A 79 0.40 -1.31 13.25
C LEU A 79 0.47 -2.57 14.11
N TYR A 80 1.04 -3.65 13.57
CA TYR A 80 1.31 -4.89 14.29
C TYR A 80 2.62 -4.89 15.09
N GLY A 81 3.36 -3.78 15.08
CA GLY A 81 4.58 -3.61 15.85
C GLY A 81 5.79 -4.36 15.30
N VAL A 82 5.77 -4.76 14.03
CA VAL A 82 6.93 -5.34 13.34
C VAL A 82 7.93 -4.22 13.04
N GLY A 83 9.07 -4.28 13.71
CA GLY A 83 10.15 -3.31 13.63
C GLY A 83 11.05 -3.52 12.42
N TYR A 84 11.84 -2.50 12.10
CA TYR A 84 12.81 -2.54 11.00
C TYR A 84 13.85 -3.68 11.18
N HIS A 85 14.29 -3.91 12.41
CA HIS A 85 15.30 -4.93 12.75
C HIS A 85 14.73 -6.35 12.86
N ASP A 86 13.42 -6.54 12.79
CA ASP A 86 12.84 -7.88 12.80
C ASP A 86 13.22 -8.61 11.52
N ASN A 87 13.48 -9.90 11.62
CA ASN A 87 13.86 -10.75 10.49
C ASN A 87 12.63 -11.32 9.74
N TYR A 88 11.47 -10.68 9.89
CA TYR A 88 10.26 -11.06 9.17
C TYR A 88 9.42 -9.84 8.75
N ARG A 89 8.57 -10.02 7.73
CA ARG A 89 7.57 -9.04 7.29
C ARG A 89 6.22 -9.71 7.06
N LEU A 90 5.16 -8.96 7.37
CA LEU A 90 3.78 -9.29 7.03
C LEU A 90 3.44 -8.72 5.65
N CYS A 91 2.84 -9.53 4.78
CA CYS A 91 2.45 -9.13 3.44
C CYS A 91 0.99 -9.51 3.19
N VAL A 92 0.25 -8.68 2.48
CA VAL A 92 -1.03 -9.06 1.86
C VAL A 92 -0.76 -9.93 0.63
N LYS A 93 -1.70 -10.83 0.31
CA LYS A 93 -1.55 -11.80 -0.77
C LYS A 93 -1.32 -11.16 -2.14
N GLU A 94 -1.84 -9.96 -2.35
CA GLU A 94 -1.75 -9.22 -3.61
C GLU A 94 -0.34 -8.75 -3.98
N GLU A 95 0.55 -8.48 -3.02
CA GLU A 95 1.92 -8.02 -3.34
C GLU A 95 2.77 -9.10 -4.04
N LEU A 96 2.50 -10.38 -3.75
CA LEU A 96 3.47 -11.46 -4.00
C LEU A 96 3.14 -12.35 -5.20
N VAL A 97 1.98 -12.17 -5.83
CA VAL A 97 1.70 -12.79 -7.14
C VAL A 97 2.61 -12.19 -8.23
N SER A 98 3.23 -11.03 -7.96
CA SER A 98 4.22 -10.37 -8.82
C SER A 98 5.63 -10.98 -8.77
N THR A 99 5.90 -12.01 -7.97
CA THR A 99 7.21 -12.68 -7.90
C THR A 99 7.08 -14.20 -7.86
N GLY A 100 6.70 -14.81 -8.98
CA GLY A 100 6.84 -16.25 -9.20
C GLY A 100 8.26 -16.63 -9.65
N PRO A 101 8.71 -17.87 -9.44
CA PRO A 101 10.03 -18.32 -9.90
C PRO A 101 10.08 -18.41 -11.43
N ALA A 102 11.25 -18.07 -11.98
CA ALA A 102 11.60 -18.18 -13.40
C ALA A 102 11.63 -19.64 -13.89
N THR A 103 10.48 -20.30 -13.95
CA THR A 103 10.32 -21.58 -14.64
C THR A 103 9.49 -21.37 -15.90
N GLY A 104 10.16 -20.92 -16.95
CA GLY A 104 10.04 -21.39 -18.34
C GLY A 104 8.67 -21.46 -19.01
N VAL A 105 7.62 -20.90 -18.45
CA VAL A 105 6.33 -20.71 -19.12
C VAL A 105 6.05 -19.23 -19.07
N GLU A 106 6.14 -18.59 -20.23
CA GLU A 106 5.72 -17.21 -20.48
C GLU A 106 4.25 -17.07 -20.09
N ARG A 107 4.00 -16.83 -18.80
CA ARG A 107 2.75 -16.21 -18.36
C ARG A 107 3.02 -14.73 -18.57
N MET A 108 2.28 -14.12 -19.48
CA MET A 108 2.38 -12.71 -19.86
C MET A 108 2.53 -11.82 -18.62
N GLU A 109 3.78 -11.52 -18.27
CA GLU A 109 4.18 -10.53 -17.28
C GLU A 109 3.88 -9.15 -17.89
N THR A 110 2.61 -8.75 -17.94
CA THR A 110 2.15 -7.39 -18.30
C THR A 110 0.63 -7.22 -18.32
N GLU A 111 -0.18 -8.27 -18.13
CA GLU A 111 -1.63 -8.09 -17.95
C GLU A 111 -1.94 -7.78 -16.47
N SER A 112 -2.40 -6.55 -16.25
CA SER A 112 -2.47 -5.80 -15.01
C SER A 112 -3.25 -6.47 -13.88
N GLN A 113 -2.53 -7.02 -12.89
CA GLN A 113 -3.13 -7.48 -11.62
C GLN A 113 -3.33 -6.35 -10.59
N THR A 114 -3.05 -5.10 -10.97
CA THR A 114 -3.35 -3.87 -10.20
C THR A 114 -4.57 -3.14 -10.77
N ASP A 115 -5.59 -3.87 -11.24
CA ASP A 115 -6.84 -3.27 -11.76
C ASP A 115 -7.89 -3.05 -10.67
N TYR A 116 -7.68 -3.63 -9.48
CA TYR A 116 -8.62 -3.53 -8.39
C TYR A 116 -8.37 -2.32 -7.49
N ILE A 117 -9.43 -1.59 -7.15
CA ILE A 117 -9.43 -0.77 -5.92
C ILE A 117 -9.67 -1.71 -4.75
N SER A 118 -8.70 -1.76 -3.83
CA SER A 118 -8.68 -2.70 -2.71
C SER A 118 -8.71 -1.97 -1.39
N MET A 119 -9.78 -2.19 -0.62
CA MET A 119 -9.92 -1.66 0.73
C MET A 119 -9.52 -2.71 1.75
N TYR A 120 -8.50 -2.41 2.53
CA TYR A 120 -8.02 -3.23 3.62
C TYR A 120 -8.54 -2.67 4.95
N ILE A 121 -9.47 -3.38 5.58
CA ILE A 121 -10.00 -3.07 6.91
C ILE A 121 -9.20 -3.84 7.96
N LEU A 122 -8.41 -3.13 8.75
CA LEU A 122 -7.64 -3.68 9.86
C LEU A 122 -8.37 -3.38 11.17
N TYR A 123 -9.04 -4.39 11.70
CA TYR A 123 -9.71 -4.27 13.00
C TYR A 123 -8.70 -4.36 14.14
N HIS A 124 -8.74 -3.41 15.07
CA HIS A 124 -7.91 -3.41 16.26
C HIS A 124 -7.98 -4.75 17.00
N GLN A 125 -6.82 -5.35 17.23
CA GLN A 125 -6.65 -6.54 18.06
C GLN A 125 -5.75 -6.19 19.26
N ARG A 126 -5.90 -6.95 20.35
CA ARG A 126 -5.01 -6.85 21.51
C ARG A 126 -3.56 -7.00 21.04
N GLY A 127 -2.71 -6.04 21.39
CA GLY A 127 -1.29 -6.01 21.01
C GLY A 127 -0.95 -5.11 19.82
N MET A 128 -1.95 -4.54 19.13
CA MET A 128 -1.71 -3.50 18.13
C MET A 128 -1.38 -2.14 18.77
N LYS A 129 -0.59 -1.33 18.05
CA LYS A 129 -0.03 -0.07 18.56
C LYS A 129 -1.08 0.99 18.93
N TYR A 130 -2.19 1.05 18.20
CA TYR A 130 -3.24 2.07 18.39
C TYR A 130 -4.60 1.42 18.59
N LYS A 131 -5.42 2.02 19.47
CA LYS A 131 -6.77 1.56 19.82
C LYS A 131 -7.84 2.12 18.87
N CYS A 132 -7.67 1.88 17.58
CA CYS A 132 -8.62 2.22 16.52
C CYS A 132 -8.50 1.22 15.37
N ASN A 133 -9.53 1.17 14.54
CA ASN A 133 -9.51 0.42 13.28
C ASN A 133 -8.82 1.28 12.22
N PHE A 134 -8.15 0.63 11.27
CA PHE A 134 -7.51 1.32 10.15
C PHE A 134 -8.09 0.81 8.84
N VAL A 135 -8.28 1.73 7.90
CA VAL A 135 -8.60 1.42 6.52
C VAL A 135 -7.49 1.95 5.64
N VAL A 136 -6.97 1.10 4.75
CA VAL A 136 -6.05 1.52 3.70
C VAL A 136 -6.67 1.14 2.37
N ILE A 137 -6.90 2.13 1.51
CA ILE A 137 -7.43 1.95 0.15
C ILE A 137 -6.24 2.01 -0.80
N ASP A 138 -5.92 0.87 -1.41
CA ASP A 138 -4.94 0.75 -2.48
C ASP A 138 -5.66 0.89 -3.83
N THR A 139 -5.15 1.73 -4.71
CA THR A 139 -5.76 1.98 -6.02
C THR A 139 -4.93 1.39 -7.16
N PRO A 140 -5.52 1.21 -8.34
CA PRO A 140 -4.76 1.01 -9.57
C PRO A 140 -3.70 2.09 -9.79
N GLY A 141 -2.68 1.74 -10.57
CA GLY A 141 -1.67 2.69 -11.01
C GLY A 141 -2.24 3.76 -11.92
N LEU A 142 -1.97 5.02 -11.60
CA LEU A 142 -2.25 6.15 -12.50
C LEU A 142 -1.08 6.23 -13.52
N ALA A 143 -1.33 6.61 -14.78
CA ALA A 143 -0.31 6.58 -15.84
C ALA A 143 0.37 5.22 -16.08
N ASP A 144 -0.42 4.23 -16.49
CA ASP A 144 0.11 3.27 -17.46
C ASP A 144 0.41 4.02 -18.78
N THR A 145 1.26 3.45 -19.62
CA THR A 145 1.75 3.89 -20.95
C THR A 145 0.67 4.27 -22.00
N ARG A 146 -0.57 4.54 -21.56
CA ARG A 146 -1.81 4.67 -22.31
C ARG A 146 -2.66 5.87 -21.81
N ARG A 147 -2.23 7.11 -22.11
CA ARG A 147 -3.04 8.37 -22.24
C ARG A 147 -3.95 8.80 -21.06
N MET A 148 -4.30 10.09 -21.01
CA MET A 148 -5.23 10.72 -20.03
C MET A 148 -6.55 9.98 -19.80
N GLN A 149 -7.04 9.19 -20.77
CA GLN A 149 -8.28 8.41 -20.64
C GLN A 149 -8.20 7.34 -19.55
N HIS A 150 -7.06 6.65 -19.41
CA HIS A 150 -6.90 5.64 -18.37
C HIS A 150 -6.91 6.28 -16.96
N GLN A 151 -6.20 7.40 -16.81
CA GLN A 151 -6.20 8.19 -15.59
C GLN A 151 -7.61 8.68 -15.21
N ASN A 152 -8.35 9.26 -16.16
CA ASN A 152 -9.74 9.68 -15.94
C ASN A 152 -10.64 8.53 -15.52
N ASN A 153 -10.49 7.35 -16.12
CA ASN A 153 -11.27 6.16 -15.76
C ASN A 153 -10.95 5.70 -14.34
N VAL A 154 -9.67 5.62 -13.96
CA VAL A 154 -9.27 5.24 -12.59
C VAL A 154 -9.80 6.28 -11.59
N MET A 155 -9.69 7.58 -11.88
CA MET A 155 -10.17 8.63 -10.99
C MET A 155 -11.70 8.61 -10.81
N LYS A 156 -12.46 8.41 -11.90
CA LYS A 156 -13.92 8.20 -11.83
C LYS A 156 -14.27 6.98 -11.00
N HIS A 157 -13.52 5.90 -11.15
CA HIS A 157 -13.73 4.68 -10.39
C HIS A 157 -13.44 4.90 -8.89
N VAL A 158 -12.37 5.64 -8.56
CA VAL A 158 -12.07 6.04 -7.18
C VAL A 158 -13.20 6.90 -6.62
N GLU A 159 -13.75 7.84 -7.40
CA GLU A 159 -14.90 8.64 -7.01
C GLU A 159 -16.11 7.76 -6.68
N GLU A 160 -16.52 6.90 -7.61
CA GLU A 160 -17.64 5.97 -7.44
C GLU A 160 -17.45 5.13 -6.19
N PHE A 161 -16.25 4.55 -6.00
CA PHE A 161 -15.91 3.77 -4.82
C PHE A 161 -16.01 4.55 -3.51
N LEU A 162 -15.51 5.79 -3.46
CA LEU A 162 -15.57 6.63 -2.26
C LEU A 162 -16.99 7.11 -1.94
N THR A 163 -17.88 7.16 -2.93
CA THR A 163 -19.30 7.51 -2.73
C THR A 163 -20.17 6.34 -2.29
N MET A 164 -19.66 5.11 -2.36
CA MET A 164 -20.37 3.93 -1.87
C MET A 164 -20.38 3.90 -0.34
N ASP A 165 -21.52 3.51 0.24
CA ASP A 165 -21.66 3.37 1.68
C ASP A 165 -21.01 2.07 2.17
N TYR A 166 -19.76 2.18 2.57
CA TYR A 166 -19.00 1.12 3.23
C TYR A 166 -18.86 1.35 4.75
N GLY A 167 -19.64 2.29 5.32
CA GLY A 167 -19.48 2.70 6.72
C GLY A 167 -18.18 3.45 7.01
N ILE A 168 -17.62 4.12 6.00
CA ILE A 168 -16.45 5.01 6.15
C ILE A 168 -16.93 6.45 5.98
N ASP A 169 -17.16 7.12 7.11
CA ASP A 169 -17.72 8.48 7.10
C ASP A 169 -16.66 9.57 6.82
N SER A 170 -15.38 9.22 6.84
CA SER A 170 -14.29 10.20 6.71
C SER A 170 -12.99 9.60 6.17
N LEU A 171 -12.51 10.18 5.08
CA LEU A 171 -11.12 10.04 4.64
C LEU A 171 -10.23 10.85 5.59
N HIS A 172 -9.15 10.27 6.09
CA HIS A 172 -8.28 10.93 7.06
C HIS A 172 -6.93 11.34 6.49
N CYS A 173 -6.49 10.69 5.41
CA CYS A 173 -5.22 10.99 4.75
C CYS A 173 -5.30 10.55 3.29
N ILE A 174 -4.67 11.35 2.43
CA ILE A 174 -4.35 10.96 1.05
C ILE A 174 -2.83 10.80 0.99
N GLY A 175 -2.37 9.61 0.63
CA GLY A 175 -0.97 9.27 0.45
C GLY A 175 -0.61 9.23 -1.01
N LEU A 176 0.19 10.20 -1.47
CA LEU A 176 0.80 10.12 -2.79
C LEU A 176 2.05 9.24 -2.72
N VAL A 177 2.14 8.21 -3.55
CA VAL A 177 3.26 7.27 -3.58
C VAL A 177 4.06 7.48 -4.85
N ALA A 178 5.34 7.80 -4.70
CA ALA A 178 6.25 8.08 -5.81
C ALA A 178 7.56 7.29 -5.68
N LYS A 179 8.16 6.92 -6.83
CA LYS A 179 9.45 6.25 -6.89
C LYS A 179 10.58 7.26 -6.70
N ALA A 180 11.38 7.09 -5.64
CA ALA A 180 12.50 7.98 -5.34
C ALA A 180 13.69 7.84 -6.31
N ASN A 181 13.71 6.79 -7.15
CA ASN A 181 14.78 6.51 -8.11
C ASN A 181 14.50 6.99 -9.54
N ILE A 182 13.35 7.63 -9.79
CA ILE A 182 13.01 8.24 -11.08
C ILE A 182 13.40 9.73 -11.04
N ASN A 183 13.94 10.23 -12.16
CA ASN A 183 14.33 11.64 -12.30
C ASN A 183 13.12 12.56 -12.02
N ARG A 184 13.42 13.71 -11.39
CA ARG A 184 12.53 14.67 -10.68
C ARG A 184 11.41 15.33 -11.51
N ASP A 185 10.73 14.60 -12.38
CA ASP A 185 9.52 15.10 -13.00
C ASP A 185 8.34 14.91 -12.03
N PHE A 186 8.03 15.98 -11.29
CA PHE A 186 6.91 16.02 -10.33
C PHE A 186 5.59 16.48 -10.95
N SER A 187 5.55 16.69 -12.27
CA SER A 187 4.36 17.19 -12.96
C SER A 187 3.18 16.24 -12.78
N PHE A 188 3.42 14.94 -12.93
CA PHE A 188 2.40 13.91 -12.81
C PHE A 188 1.79 13.84 -11.40
N GLN A 189 2.61 13.88 -10.34
CA GLN A 189 2.10 13.84 -8.96
C GLN A 189 1.28 15.09 -8.64
N LYS A 190 1.63 16.25 -9.22
CA LYS A 190 0.83 17.48 -9.09
C LYS A 190 -0.51 17.37 -9.81
N GLU A 191 -0.53 16.78 -11.01
CA GLU A 191 -1.76 16.56 -11.77
C GLU A 191 -2.73 15.64 -11.02
N ILE A 192 -2.26 14.48 -10.55
CA ILE A 192 -3.07 13.58 -9.71
C ILE A 192 -3.63 14.32 -8.50
N LEU A 193 -2.77 15.09 -7.82
CA LEU A 193 -3.18 15.79 -6.62
C LEU A 193 -4.29 16.80 -6.89
N ASN A 194 -4.18 17.55 -8.00
CA ASN A 194 -5.20 18.50 -8.41
C ASN A 194 -6.52 17.78 -8.73
N GLU A 195 -6.48 16.65 -9.45
CA GLU A 195 -7.69 15.87 -9.77
C GLU A 195 -8.38 15.35 -8.50
N VAL A 196 -7.61 14.88 -7.52
CA VAL A 196 -8.13 14.39 -6.24
C VAL A 196 -8.76 15.51 -5.43
N VAL A 197 -8.14 16.70 -5.40
CA VAL A 197 -8.70 17.87 -4.74
C VAL A 197 -10.02 18.27 -5.39
N VAL A 198 -10.11 18.24 -6.72
CA VAL A 198 -11.36 18.49 -7.45
C VAL A 198 -12.43 17.45 -7.10
N LEU A 199 -12.07 16.16 -7.08
CA LEU A 199 -12.97 15.05 -6.74
C LEU A 199 -13.52 15.17 -5.31
N LEU A 200 -12.66 15.50 -4.34
CA LEU A 200 -13.04 15.59 -2.92
C LEU A 200 -13.70 16.93 -2.54
N GLY A 201 -13.74 17.89 -3.46
CA GLY A 201 -14.37 19.21 -3.26
C GLY A 201 -13.71 20.04 -2.16
N ASN A 202 -14.45 20.94 -1.52
CA ASN A 202 -13.90 21.82 -0.46
C ASN A 202 -13.75 21.15 0.91
N ASN A 203 -14.11 19.86 1.03
CA ASN A 203 -14.03 19.09 2.27
C ASN A 203 -12.86 18.08 2.26
N VAL A 204 -11.81 18.36 1.47
CA VAL A 204 -10.60 17.52 1.46
C VAL A 204 -9.97 17.58 2.86
N PRO A 205 -9.66 16.44 3.49
CA PRO A 205 -8.64 16.42 4.53
C PRO A 205 -7.38 17.07 3.96
N GLU A 206 -6.64 17.87 4.72
CA GLU A 206 -5.34 18.37 4.24
C GLU A 206 -4.57 17.23 3.57
N ILE A 207 -4.08 17.42 2.36
CA ILE A 207 -3.17 16.47 1.70
C ILE A 207 -1.99 16.31 2.64
N THR A 208 -2.00 15.24 3.44
CA THR A 208 -1.28 15.29 4.71
C THR A 208 0.11 14.68 4.56
N ASN A 209 0.34 13.77 3.60
CA ASN A 209 1.62 13.04 3.51
C ASN A 209 1.99 12.58 2.08
N LEU A 210 3.29 12.74 1.74
CA LEU A 210 3.94 12.16 0.55
C LEU A 210 4.76 10.95 0.97
N PHE A 211 4.51 9.79 0.36
CA PHE A 211 5.28 8.56 0.56
C PHE A 211 6.24 8.33 -0.60
N ALA A 212 7.53 8.17 -0.30
CA ALA A 212 8.54 7.85 -1.29
C ALA A 212 9.00 6.38 -1.12
N THR A 213 8.88 5.59 -2.18
CA THR A 213 9.35 4.20 -2.26
C THR A 213 10.64 4.12 -3.07
N PHE A 214 11.35 2.99 -3.04
CA PHE A 214 12.66 2.81 -3.69
C PHE A 214 13.73 3.84 -3.26
N ALA A 215 13.54 4.48 -2.11
CA ALA A 215 14.55 5.31 -1.49
C ALA A 215 15.71 4.41 -1.05
N VAL A 216 16.85 4.53 -1.73
CA VAL A 216 18.08 3.83 -1.36
C VAL A 216 18.94 4.76 -0.52
N GLU A 217 19.45 4.25 0.61
CA GLU A 217 20.58 4.86 1.31
C GLU A 217 21.85 4.64 0.47
N LYS A 218 21.98 5.37 -0.64
CA LYS A 218 23.33 5.64 -1.14
C LYS A 218 23.87 6.77 -0.27
N LYS A 219 25.10 6.62 0.23
CA LYS A 219 25.89 7.70 0.86
C LYS A 219 26.29 8.76 -0.18
N VAL A 220 25.33 9.24 -0.97
CA VAL A 220 25.53 10.23 -2.03
C VAL A 220 26.08 11.51 -1.42
N VAL A 221 25.62 11.87 -0.21
CA VAL A 221 26.14 13.02 0.54
C VAL A 221 27.62 12.83 0.91
N ASP A 222 28.02 11.69 1.47
CA ASP A 222 29.45 11.44 1.78
C ASP A 222 30.31 11.47 0.50
N GLN A 223 29.80 10.95 -0.62
CA GLN A 223 30.52 10.97 -1.91
C GLN A 223 30.65 12.40 -2.47
N ILE A 224 29.60 13.20 -2.41
CA ILE A 224 29.64 14.61 -2.83
C ILE A 224 30.59 15.42 -1.96
N VAL A 225 30.53 15.24 -0.64
CA VAL A 225 31.42 15.94 0.31
C VAL A 225 32.87 15.54 0.07
N ARG A 226 33.17 14.27 -0.16
CA ARG A 226 34.53 13.80 -0.48
C ARG A 226 35.06 14.36 -1.80
N ASN A 227 34.22 14.42 -2.84
CA ASN A 227 34.64 14.97 -4.14
C ASN A 227 34.94 16.48 -4.06
N ARG A 228 34.19 17.24 -3.24
CA ARG A 228 34.44 18.67 -3.02
C ARG A 228 35.64 18.98 -2.13
N LEU A 229 36.13 18.00 -1.36
CA LEU A 229 37.35 18.15 -0.56
C LEU A 229 38.61 17.74 -1.34
N GLN A 230 38.45 17.29 -2.59
CA GLN A 230 39.54 16.93 -3.51
C GLN A 230 39.71 17.93 -4.66
N GLU A 231 38.91 19.00 -4.70
CA GLU A 231 39.06 20.19 -5.55
C GLU A 231 39.63 21.36 -4.71
#